data_AF-A0AAP5YF30-F1
#
_entry.id   AF-A0AAP5YF30-F1
#
_cell.length_a   1.000
_cell.length_b   1.000
_cell.length_c   1.000
_cell.angle_alpha   90.00
_cell.angle_beta   90.00
_cell.angle_gamma   90.00
#
_symmetry.space_group_name_H-M   'P 1'
#
loop_
_entity.id
_entity.type
_entity.pdbx_description
1 polymer ?
#
loop_
_entity_poly.entity_id
_entity_poly.type
_entity_poly.pdbx_seq_one_letter_code
_entity_poly.pdbx_strand_id
1 'polypeptide(L)'
;ALFMFVIVLNAYHFWLEYRFSKSKQALELTSLRLKEKSEQLEHSQRVAIVGEIGSSLAHELNQPLAAIRNYSEGGLLRLAKKRPHEDIVPVLEKIQGQVERADAIIQRLRTLIRKRSVDKTPCDIQALIADTIELLHFRMQKQNVAIVTSVEGEIRPPLADSVGVQQVLVNVINNAIDACA
;
A
#
# COMPACT_ATOMS: atom_id res chain seq x y z
N ALA A 1 48.75 42.69 -29.12
CA ALA A 1 47.40 42.35 -29.60
C ALA A 1 47.00 40.92 -29.23
N LEU A 2 47.73 39.88 -29.67
CA LEU A 2 47.40 38.47 -29.43
C LEU A 2 47.32 38.10 -27.93
N PHE A 3 48.27 38.58 -27.11
CA PHE A 3 48.31 38.29 -25.67
C PHE A 3 47.09 38.85 -24.92
N MET A 4 46.70 40.10 -25.24
CA MET A 4 45.48 40.72 -24.71
C MET A 4 44.22 39.96 -25.12
N PHE A 5 44.17 39.47 -26.35
CA PHE A 5 43.05 38.66 -26.84
C PHE A 5 42.92 37.34 -26.07
N VAL A 6 44.04 36.65 -25.82
CA VAL A 6 44.05 35.40 -25.03
C VAL A 6 43.61 35.64 -23.58
N ILE A 7 44.03 36.74 -22.95
CA ILE A 7 43.60 37.08 -21.59
C ILE A 7 42.09 37.34 -21.54
N VAL A 8 41.56 38.11 -22.49
CA VAL A 8 40.12 38.39 -22.57
C VAL A 8 39.32 37.11 -22.83
N LEU A 9 39.81 36.23 -23.70
CA LEU A 9 39.17 34.94 -23.99
C LEU A 9 39.13 34.03 -22.75
N ASN A 10 40.24 33.94 -22.00
CA ASN A 10 40.29 33.18 -20.75
C ASN A 10 39.40 33.79 -19.66
N ALA A 11 39.39 35.11 -19.52
CA ALA A 11 38.51 35.80 -18.58
C ALA A 11 37.02 35.58 -18.94
N TYR A 12 36.68 35.58 -20.23
CA TYR A 12 35.35 35.28 -20.72
C TYR A 12 34.97 33.81 -20.47
N HIS A 13 35.89 32.86 -20.73
CA HIS A 13 35.66 31.44 -20.46
C HIS A 13 35.46 31.17 -18.97
N PHE A 14 36.30 31.74 -18.12
CA PHE A 14 36.16 31.63 -16.67
C PHE A 14 34.85 32.26 -16.17
N TRP A 15 34.47 33.41 -16.72
CA TRP A 15 33.18 34.05 -16.39
C TRP A 15 31.99 33.19 -16.83
N LEU A 16 32.06 32.56 -18.01
CA LEU A 16 31.06 31.61 -18.50
C LEU A 16 30.95 30.40 -17.59
N GLU A 17 32.07 29.75 -17.25
CA GLU A 17 32.09 28.59 -16.35
C GLU A 17 31.55 28.93 -14.96
N TYR A 18 31.95 30.08 -14.41
CA TYR A 18 31.43 30.57 -13.14
C TYR A 18 29.91 30.74 -13.19
N ARG A 19 29.40 31.38 -14.26
CA ARG A 19 27.96 31.57 -14.46
C ARG A 19 27.22 30.24 -14.63
N PHE A 20 27.80 29.30 -15.38
CA PHE A 20 27.23 27.99 -15.64
C PHE A 20 27.14 27.16 -14.35
N SER A 21 28.22 27.14 -13.56
CA SER A 21 28.27 26.42 -12.29
C SER A 21 27.25 26.98 -11.29
N LYS A 22 27.14 28.30 -11.19
CA LYS A 22 26.16 28.95 -10.32
C LYS A 22 24.72 28.64 -10.74
N SER A 23 24.44 28.65 -12.04
CA SER A 23 23.13 28.31 -12.59
C SER A 23 22.77 26.84 -12.34
N LYS A 24 23.75 25.93 -12.47
CA LYS A 24 23.56 24.50 -12.20
C LYS A 24 23.21 24.24 -10.73
N GLN A 25 23.94 24.85 -9.80
CA GLN A 25 23.64 24.75 -8.36
C GLN A 25 22.25 25.31 -8.02
N ALA A 26 21.88 26.45 -8.59
CA ALA A 26 20.55 27.02 -8.40
C ALA A 26 19.44 26.10 -8.93
N LEU A 27 19.67 25.43 -10.06
CA LEU A 27 18.73 24.47 -10.64
C LEU A 27 18.59 23.23 -9.75
N GLU A 28 19.70 22.66 -9.27
CA GLU A 28 19.70 21.50 -8.37
C GLU A 28 18.97 21.82 -7.05
N LEU A 29 19.26 22.97 -6.43
CA LEU A 29 18.56 23.42 -5.22
C LEU A 29 17.05 23.62 -5.46
N THR A 30 16.69 24.20 -6.61
CA THR A 30 15.28 24.38 -6.99
C THR A 30 14.60 23.03 -7.19
N SER A 31 15.26 22.09 -7.87
CA SER A 31 14.76 20.74 -8.09
C SER A 31 14.55 19.99 -6.78
N LEU A 32 15.48 20.10 -5.83
CA LEU A 32 15.34 19.50 -4.49
C LEU A 32 14.16 20.08 -3.72
N ARG A 33 14.03 21.43 -3.71
CA ARG A 33 12.89 22.11 -3.07
C ARG A 33 11.55 21.75 -3.71
N LEU A 34 11.50 21.66 -5.04
CA LEU A 34 10.30 21.24 -5.76
C LEU A 34 9.92 19.81 -5.41
N LYS A 35 10.90 18.90 -5.36
CA LYS A 35 10.68 17.52 -4.94
C LYS A 35 10.14 17.44 -3.51
N GLU A 36 10.76 18.15 -2.56
CA GLU A 36 10.30 18.20 -1.17
C GLU A 36 8.87 18.75 -1.05
N LYS A 37 8.55 19.85 -1.75
CA LYS A 37 7.20 20.40 -1.77
C LYS A 37 6.18 19.47 -2.42
N SER A 38 6.56 18.78 -3.50
CA SER A 38 5.72 17.76 -4.14
C SER A 38 5.41 16.62 -3.18
N GLU A 39 6.41 16.13 -2.45
CA GLU A 39 6.23 15.08 -1.43
C GLU A 39 5.30 15.53 -0.28
N GLN A 40 5.45 16.78 0.18
CA GLN A 40 4.57 17.38 1.19
C GLN A 40 3.12 17.52 0.69
N LEU A 41 2.93 17.99 -0.54
CA LEU A 41 1.60 18.12 -1.16
C LEU A 41 0.92 16.77 -1.33
N GLU A 42 1.63 15.76 -1.83
CA GLU A 42 1.10 14.40 -1.92
C GLU A 42 0.71 13.84 -0.54
N HIS A 43 1.52 14.13 0.49
CA HIS A 43 1.19 13.71 1.85
C HIS A 43 -0.09 14.39 2.36
N SER A 44 -0.20 15.72 2.21
CA SER A 44 -1.40 16.46 2.58
C SER A 44 -2.64 16.00 1.80
N GLN A 45 -2.51 15.71 0.51
CA GLN A 45 -3.59 15.14 -0.31
C GLN A 45 -4.03 13.77 0.21
N ARG A 46 -3.10 12.86 0.52
CA ARG A 46 -3.43 11.56 1.12
C ARG A 46 -4.16 11.70 2.44
N VAL A 47 -3.69 12.59 3.33
CA VAL A 47 -4.33 12.85 4.63
C VAL A 47 -5.72 13.46 4.46
N ALA A 48 -5.90 14.40 3.52
CA ALA A 48 -7.20 15.00 3.22
C ALA A 48 -8.20 13.97 2.68
N ILE A 49 -7.76 13.11 1.76
CA ILE A 49 -8.55 11.98 1.24
C ILE A 49 -8.94 11.02 2.37
N VAL A 50 -8.03 10.72 3.31
CA VAL A 50 -8.34 9.92 4.50
C VAL A 50 -9.34 10.62 5.41
N GLY A 51 -9.33 11.94 5.52
CA GLY A 51 -10.33 12.71 6.27
C GLY A 51 -11.72 12.65 5.64
N GLU A 52 -11.80 12.76 4.31
CA GLU A 52 -13.04 12.73 3.55
C GLU A 52 -13.64 11.30 3.48
N ILE A 53 -12.80 10.30 3.21
CA ILE A 53 -13.18 8.87 3.22
C ILE A 53 -13.34 8.36 4.66
N GLY A 54 -12.76 9.03 5.65
CA GLY A 54 -12.77 8.63 7.06
C GLY A 54 -14.17 8.49 7.65
N SER A 55 -15.13 9.31 7.19
CA SER A 55 -16.55 9.16 7.58
C SER A 55 -17.16 7.88 7.02
N SER A 56 -16.95 7.59 5.72
CA SER A 56 -17.39 6.35 5.08
C SER A 56 -16.71 5.13 5.71
N LEU A 57 -15.44 5.25 6.05
CA LEU A 57 -14.66 4.17 6.64
C LEU A 57 -15.05 3.91 8.10
N ALA A 58 -15.34 4.96 8.88
CA ALA A 58 -15.90 4.82 10.21
C ALA A 58 -17.27 4.12 10.12
N HIS A 59 -18.09 4.47 9.11
CA HIS A 59 -19.34 3.79 8.86
C HIS A 59 -19.14 2.31 8.46
N GLU A 60 -18.22 2.02 7.55
CA GLU A 60 -17.83 0.66 7.14
C GLU A 60 -17.28 -0.17 8.30
N LEU A 61 -16.53 0.42 9.23
CA LEU A 61 -16.03 -0.25 10.45
C LEU A 61 -17.12 -0.48 11.48
N ASN A 62 -18.07 0.45 11.61
CA ASN A 62 -19.18 0.30 12.54
C ASN A 62 -20.10 -0.87 12.15
N GLN A 63 -20.21 -1.21 10.86
CA GLN A 63 -21.03 -2.32 10.38
C GLN A 63 -20.61 -3.69 10.94
N PRO A 64 -19.37 -4.19 10.75
CA PRO A 64 -18.94 -5.46 11.32
C PRO A 64 -18.96 -5.44 12.85
N LEU A 65 -18.63 -4.31 13.49
CA LEU A 65 -18.71 -4.18 14.95
C LEU A 65 -20.14 -4.33 15.48
N ALA A 66 -21.12 -3.70 14.82
CA ALA A 66 -22.53 -3.86 15.15
C ALA A 66 -23.01 -5.30 14.95
N ALA A 67 -22.57 -5.95 13.87
CA ALA A 67 -22.88 -7.35 13.61
C ALA A 67 -22.26 -8.29 14.66
N ILE A 68 -21.00 -8.08 15.05
CA ILE A 68 -20.32 -8.81 16.14
C ILE A 68 -21.11 -8.68 17.44
N ARG A 69 -21.52 -7.46 17.80
CA ARG A 69 -22.35 -7.22 18.99
C ARG A 69 -23.65 -8.01 18.94
N ASN A 70 -24.39 -7.92 17.84
CA ASN A 70 -25.67 -8.62 17.66
C ASN A 70 -25.51 -10.14 17.73
N TYR A 71 -24.48 -10.70 17.11
CA TYR A 71 -24.21 -12.13 17.18
C TYR A 71 -23.81 -12.56 18.58
N SER A 72 -22.95 -11.80 19.26
CA SER A 72 -22.56 -12.07 20.65
C SER A 72 -23.78 -12.07 21.59
N GLU A 73 -24.64 -11.07 21.51
CA GLU A 73 -25.89 -11.00 22.28
C GLU A 73 -26.82 -12.19 21.97
N GLY A 74 -26.96 -12.55 20.69
CA GLY A 74 -27.71 -13.72 20.25
C GLY A 74 -27.15 -15.04 20.80
N GLY A 75 -25.83 -15.18 20.87
CA GLY A 75 -25.13 -16.32 21.45
C GLY A 75 -25.39 -16.43 22.96
N LEU A 76 -25.27 -15.32 23.69
CA LEU A 76 -25.59 -15.25 25.13
C LEU A 76 -27.05 -15.62 25.41
N LEU A 77 -27.99 -15.16 24.59
CA LEU A 77 -29.41 -15.52 24.73
C LEU A 77 -29.67 -17.01 24.51
N ARG A 78 -28.97 -17.64 23.55
CA ARG A 78 -29.07 -19.09 23.29
C ARG A 78 -28.52 -19.91 24.46
N LEU A 79 -27.38 -19.48 25.01
CA LEU A 79 -26.80 -20.06 26.22
C LEU A 79 -27.76 -19.97 27.41
N ALA A 80 -28.34 -18.79 27.65
CA ALA A 80 -29.31 -18.58 28.73
C ALA A 80 -30.55 -19.49 28.60
N LYS A 81 -30.95 -19.80 27.36
CA LYS A 81 -32.06 -20.73 27.05
C LYS A 81 -31.65 -22.21 27.05
N LYS A 82 -30.42 -22.55 27.45
CA LYS A 82 -29.86 -23.91 27.44
C LYS A 82 -30.01 -24.61 26.07
N ARG A 83 -29.87 -23.86 24.98
CA ARG A 83 -29.85 -24.42 23.62
C ARG A 83 -28.61 -25.31 23.45
N PRO A 84 -28.66 -26.33 22.57
CA PRO A 84 -27.51 -27.19 22.28
C PRO A 84 -26.29 -26.37 21.86
N HIS A 85 -25.09 -26.86 22.17
CA HIS A 85 -23.84 -26.21 21.76
C HIS A 85 -23.72 -26.08 20.22
N GLU A 86 -24.37 -26.99 19.49
CA GLU A 86 -24.51 -26.99 18.03
C GLU A 86 -25.15 -25.69 17.50
N ASP A 87 -26.02 -25.04 18.29
CA ASP A 87 -26.65 -23.76 17.94
C ASP A 87 -25.71 -22.56 18.19
N ILE A 88 -24.58 -22.74 18.88
CA ILE A 88 -23.65 -21.65 19.26
C ILE A 88 -22.50 -21.55 18.26
N VAL A 89 -22.01 -22.69 17.75
CA VAL A 89 -20.91 -22.73 16.78
C VAL A 89 -21.15 -21.80 15.57
N PRO A 90 -22.33 -21.81 14.92
CA PRO A 90 -22.60 -20.90 13.79
C PRO A 90 -22.62 -19.41 14.16
N VAL A 91 -22.86 -19.09 15.45
CA VAL A 91 -22.81 -17.70 15.94
C VAL A 91 -21.37 -17.23 16.05
N LEU A 92 -20.48 -18.10 16.58
CA LEU A 92 -19.06 -17.81 16.70
C LEU A 92 -18.38 -17.70 15.33
N GLU A 93 -18.73 -18.58 14.38
CA GLU A 93 -18.25 -18.50 12.99
C GLU A 93 -18.65 -17.18 12.33
N LYS A 94 -19.89 -16.72 12.56
CA LYS A 94 -20.35 -15.41 12.06
C LYS A 94 -19.58 -14.25 12.69
N ILE A 95 -19.29 -14.30 13.98
CA ILE A 95 -18.45 -13.30 14.65
C ILE A 95 -17.05 -13.28 14.01
N GLN A 96 -16.43 -14.44 13.84
CA GLN A 96 -15.10 -14.56 13.25
C GLN A 96 -15.04 -13.98 11.83
N GLY A 97 -16.04 -14.29 11.00
CA GLY A 97 -16.13 -13.69 9.65
C GLY A 97 -16.30 -12.17 9.65
N GLN A 98 -16.93 -11.57 10.68
CA GLN A 98 -17.01 -10.11 10.80
C GLN A 98 -15.69 -9.49 11.30
N VAL A 99 -14.95 -10.20 12.16
CA VAL A 99 -13.61 -9.78 12.61
C VAL A 99 -12.65 -9.74 11.42
N GLU A 100 -12.62 -10.78 10.59
CA GLU A 100 -11.82 -10.80 9.35
C GLU A 100 -12.15 -9.62 8.43
N ARG A 101 -13.44 -9.26 8.33
CA ARG A 101 -13.91 -8.11 7.56
C ARG A 101 -13.39 -6.79 8.13
N ALA A 102 -13.47 -6.62 9.45
CA ALA A 102 -12.95 -5.43 10.12
C ALA A 102 -11.43 -5.30 9.94
N ASP A 103 -10.70 -6.41 10.03
CA ASP A 103 -9.24 -6.44 9.81
C ASP A 103 -8.88 -6.02 8.39
N ALA A 104 -9.59 -6.50 7.37
CA ALA A 104 -9.39 -6.08 5.98
C ALA A 104 -9.59 -4.57 5.80
N ILE A 105 -10.61 -3.98 6.45
CA ILE A 105 -10.88 -2.54 6.41
C ILE A 105 -9.73 -1.75 7.10
N ILE A 106 -9.23 -2.23 8.24
CA ILE A 106 -8.11 -1.62 8.95
C ILE A 106 -6.81 -1.71 8.13
N GLN A 107 -6.55 -2.82 7.45
CA GLN A 107 -5.37 -2.95 6.58
C GLN A 107 -5.43 -1.97 5.39
N ARG A 108 -6.61 -1.80 4.78
CA ARG A 108 -6.85 -0.79 3.74
C ARG A 108 -6.58 0.63 4.28
N LEU A 109 -6.95 0.92 5.51
CA LEU A 109 -6.65 2.22 6.14
C LEU A 109 -5.14 2.41 6.38
N ARG A 110 -4.47 1.42 6.97
CA ARG A 110 -3.04 1.49 7.30
C ARG A 110 -2.19 1.72 6.05
N THR A 111 -2.61 1.16 4.93
CA THR A 111 -1.90 1.28 3.65
C THR A 111 -2.08 2.64 2.99
N LEU A 112 -3.23 3.28 3.19
CA LEU A 112 -3.47 4.67 2.76
C LEU A 112 -2.67 5.69 3.60
N ILE A 113 -2.45 5.41 4.88
CA ILE A 113 -1.79 6.34 5.83
C ILE A 113 -0.27 6.17 5.89
N ARG A 114 0.27 4.96 5.71
CA ARG A 114 1.70 4.68 5.92
C ARG A 114 2.56 5.44 4.91
N LYS A 115 3.30 6.45 5.39
CA LYS A 115 4.47 7.02 4.70
C LYS A 115 5.49 5.90 4.55
N ARG A 116 5.59 5.35 3.36
CA ARG A 116 6.62 4.35 3.10
C ARG A 116 7.88 5.07 2.64
N SER A 117 8.94 4.99 3.45
CA SER A 117 10.29 5.06 2.88
C SER A 117 10.37 3.90 1.90
N VAL A 118 10.33 4.20 0.61
CA VAL A 118 10.46 3.17 -0.43
C VAL A 118 11.88 2.63 -0.32
N ASP A 119 12.05 1.56 0.45
CA ASP A 119 13.36 0.94 0.64
C ASP A 119 13.55 -0.11 -0.44
N LYS A 120 14.18 0.32 -1.53
CA LYS A 120 14.38 -0.53 -2.70
C LYS A 120 15.55 -1.46 -2.43
N THR A 121 15.22 -2.70 -2.06
CA THR A 121 16.19 -3.77 -1.86
C THR A 121 16.01 -4.84 -2.96
N PRO A 122 17.02 -5.68 -3.23
CA PRO A 122 16.85 -6.81 -4.15
C PRO A 122 15.68 -7.67 -3.68
N CYS A 123 14.63 -7.76 -4.50
CA CYS A 123 13.37 -8.39 -4.14
C CYS A 123 13.22 -9.70 -4.92
N ASP A 124 13.03 -10.80 -4.20
CA ASP A 124 12.62 -12.07 -4.81
C ASP A 124 11.12 -12.03 -5.09
N ILE A 125 10.78 -11.80 -6.36
CA ILE A 125 9.39 -11.67 -6.80
C ILE A 125 8.66 -13.01 -6.74
N GLN A 126 9.36 -14.13 -6.95
CA GLN A 126 8.75 -15.46 -6.93
C GLN A 126 8.35 -15.83 -5.51
N ALA A 127 9.25 -15.62 -4.54
CA ALA A 127 8.95 -15.80 -3.13
C ALA A 127 7.78 -14.90 -2.71
N LEU A 128 7.79 -13.63 -3.12
CA LEU A 128 6.74 -12.68 -2.76
C LEU A 128 5.36 -13.06 -3.32
N ILE A 129 5.31 -13.59 -4.55
CA ILE A 129 4.08 -14.11 -5.15
C ILE A 129 3.59 -15.35 -4.37
N ALA A 130 4.48 -16.29 -4.05
CA ALA A 130 4.14 -17.48 -3.28
C ALA A 130 3.57 -17.14 -1.90
N ASP A 131 4.25 -16.27 -1.14
CA ASP A 131 3.81 -15.80 0.16
C ASP A 131 2.43 -15.12 0.09
N THR A 132 2.18 -14.37 -0.98
CA THR A 132 0.89 -13.69 -1.17
C THR A 132 -0.24 -14.67 -1.49
N ILE A 133 0.04 -15.70 -2.29
CA ILE A 133 -0.94 -16.76 -2.60
C ILE A 133 -1.26 -17.55 -1.33
N GLU A 134 -0.25 -17.89 -0.53
CA GLU A 134 -0.44 -18.59 0.75
C GLU A 134 -1.31 -17.75 1.70
N LEU A 135 -1.02 -16.45 1.82
CA LEU A 135 -1.81 -15.51 2.63
C LEU A 135 -3.30 -15.47 2.23
N LEU A 136 -3.60 -15.61 0.94
CA LEU A 136 -4.97 -15.55 0.42
C LEU A 136 -5.63 -16.92 0.23
N HIS A 137 -4.93 -18.00 0.55
CA HIS A 137 -5.36 -19.37 0.27
C HIS A 137 -6.74 -19.70 0.83
N PHE A 138 -7.01 -19.31 2.09
CA PHE A 138 -8.31 -19.55 2.73
C PHE A 138 -9.46 -18.87 1.99
N ARG A 139 -9.27 -17.62 1.54
CA ARG A 139 -10.29 -16.87 0.79
C ARG A 139 -10.55 -17.51 -0.57
N MET A 140 -9.49 -17.95 -1.24
CA MET A 140 -9.56 -18.62 -2.53
C MET A 140 -10.33 -19.94 -2.44
N GLN A 141 -10.08 -20.73 -1.39
CA GLN A 141 -10.87 -21.94 -1.10
C GLN A 141 -12.35 -21.60 -0.86
N LYS A 142 -12.63 -20.59 -0.05
CA LYS A 142 -14.00 -20.17 0.29
C LYS A 142 -14.81 -19.71 -0.92
N GLN A 143 -14.18 -19.05 -1.88
CA GLN A 143 -14.82 -18.60 -3.13
C GLN A 143 -14.64 -19.57 -4.30
N ASN A 144 -14.03 -20.74 -4.07
CA ASN A 144 -13.76 -21.76 -5.07
C ASN A 144 -12.99 -21.23 -6.31
N VAL A 145 -12.04 -20.33 -6.08
CA VAL A 145 -11.19 -19.71 -7.10
C VAL A 145 -9.82 -20.40 -7.12
N ALA A 146 -9.37 -20.81 -8.31
CA ALA A 146 -8.03 -21.36 -8.51
C ALA A 146 -7.07 -20.30 -9.09
N ILE A 147 -5.83 -20.27 -8.60
CA ILE A 147 -4.74 -19.50 -9.22
C ILE A 147 -3.80 -20.44 -9.96
N VAL A 148 -3.38 -20.00 -11.14
CA VAL A 148 -2.30 -20.61 -11.90
C VAL A 148 -1.16 -19.61 -11.99
N THR A 149 0.04 -20.03 -11.57
CA THR A 149 1.27 -19.24 -11.70
C THR A 149 2.08 -19.76 -12.89
N SER A 150 2.53 -18.84 -13.75
CA SER A 150 3.48 -19.13 -14.82
C SER A 150 4.57 -18.08 -14.80
N VAL A 151 5.81 -18.53 -14.90
CA VAL A 151 7.00 -17.68 -14.94
C VAL A 151 7.86 -18.11 -16.12
N GLU A 152 8.16 -17.17 -17.00
CA GLU A 152 9.01 -17.39 -18.17
C GLU A 152 10.32 -16.61 -18.06
N GLY A 153 11.45 -17.29 -18.28
CA GLY A 153 12.80 -16.70 -18.28
C GLY A 153 13.47 -16.62 -16.90
N GLU A 154 14.71 -16.12 -16.88
CA GLU A 154 15.44 -15.83 -15.64
C GLU A 154 14.98 -14.50 -15.04
N ILE A 155 14.40 -14.55 -13.83
CA ILE A 155 14.06 -13.34 -13.08
C ILE A 155 15.28 -12.88 -12.28
N ARG A 156 15.89 -11.77 -12.70
CA ARG A 156 16.85 -11.06 -11.84
C ARG A 156 16.09 -10.29 -10.76
N PRO A 157 16.46 -10.39 -9.48
CA PRO A 157 15.77 -9.68 -8.40
C PRO A 157 15.76 -8.17 -8.65
N PRO A 158 14.60 -7.53 -8.91
CA PRO A 158 14.54 -6.09 -9.07
C PRO A 158 14.77 -5.39 -7.73
N LEU A 159 15.32 -4.18 -7.77
CA LEU A 159 15.34 -3.28 -6.62
C LEU A 159 13.93 -2.74 -6.40
N ALA A 160 13.21 -3.33 -5.45
CA ALA A 160 11.83 -3.01 -5.16
C ALA A 160 11.56 -3.03 -3.66
N ASP A 161 10.47 -2.38 -3.28
CA ASP A 161 10.02 -2.30 -1.91
C ASP A 161 9.06 -3.48 -1.66
N SER A 162 9.58 -4.58 -1.10
CA SER A 162 8.95 -5.91 -1.06
C SER A 162 7.53 -5.88 -0.51
N VAL A 163 7.31 -5.29 0.68
CA VAL A 163 5.96 -5.18 1.28
C VAL A 163 4.99 -4.38 0.38
N GLY A 164 5.47 -3.63 -0.63
CA GLY A 164 4.71 -2.64 -1.42
C GLY A 164 4.24 -3.29 -2.68
N VAL A 165 5.14 -4.03 -3.31
CA VAL A 165 4.80 -5.03 -4.31
C VAL A 165 3.83 -6.06 -3.72
N GLN A 166 4.05 -6.56 -2.51
CA GLN A 166 3.13 -7.50 -1.85
C GLN A 166 1.73 -6.89 -1.66
N GLN A 167 1.66 -5.62 -1.25
CA GLN A 167 0.39 -4.92 -1.12
C GLN A 167 -0.38 -4.80 -2.44
N VAL A 168 0.34 -4.50 -3.53
CA VAL A 168 -0.24 -4.46 -4.88
C VAL A 168 -0.75 -5.86 -5.27
N LEU A 169 0.05 -6.91 -5.05
CA LEU A 169 -0.35 -8.29 -5.33
C LEU A 169 -1.61 -8.68 -4.54
N VAL A 170 -1.66 -8.38 -3.24
CA VAL A 170 -2.85 -8.63 -2.39
C VAL A 170 -4.08 -7.93 -2.96
N ASN A 171 -3.97 -6.66 -3.35
CA ASN A 171 -5.10 -5.91 -3.89
C ASN A 171 -5.56 -6.46 -5.24
N VAL A 172 -4.62 -6.73 -6.15
CA VAL A 172 -4.94 -7.26 -7.48
C VAL A 172 -5.59 -8.64 -7.39
N ILE A 173 -5.03 -9.54 -6.57
CA ILE A 173 -5.57 -10.90 -6.41
C ILE A 173 -6.94 -10.85 -5.75
N ASN A 174 -7.14 -10.03 -4.72
CA ASN A 174 -8.46 -9.88 -4.11
C ASN A 174 -9.50 -9.34 -5.10
N ASN A 175 -9.14 -8.35 -5.91
CA ASN A 175 -10.03 -7.83 -6.95
C ASN A 175 -10.36 -8.90 -8.00
N ALA A 176 -9.39 -9.75 -8.37
CA ALA A 176 -9.63 -10.86 -9.30
C ALA A 176 -10.54 -11.94 -8.70
N ILE A 177 -10.33 -12.28 -7.43
CA ILE A 177 -11.19 -13.19 -6.66
C ILE A 177 -12.64 -12.66 -6.65
N ASP A 178 -12.82 -11.38 -6.31
CA ASP A 178 -14.14 -10.75 -6.25
C ASP A 178 -14.83 -10.63 -7.63
N ALA A 179 -14.06 -10.58 -8.72
CA ALA A 179 -14.60 -10.55 -10.08
C ALA A 179 -15.01 -11.95 -10.62
N CYS A 180 -14.44 -13.01 -10.05
CA CYS A 180 -14.75 -14.39 -10.41
C CYS A 180 -15.93 -14.99 -9.61
N ALA A 181 -16.30 -14.36 -8.50
CA ALA A 181 -17.42 -14.74 -7.65
C ALA A 181 -18.75 -14.16 -8.12
#